data_AF-A0A258HH62-F1
#
_entry.id   AF-A0A258HH62-F1
#
_cell.length_a   1.000
_cell.length_b   1.000
_cell.length_c   1.000
_cell.angle_alpha   90.00
_cell.angle_beta   90.00
_cell.angle_gamma   90.00
#
_symmetry.space_group_name_H-M   'P 1'
#
loop_
_entity.id
_entity.type
_entity.pdbx_description
1 polymer ?
#
loop_
_entity_poly.entity_id
_entity_poly.type
_entity_poly.pdbx_seq_one_letter_code
_entity_poly.pdbx_strand_id
1 'polypeptide(L)'
;MRSAYRLLTRWWTAFALAISLAMLGAAHAFERFAGLSPCNLCLKQREVFWGAVAIALVATLWAIISQSRRGTPRIAAFLLFAVFATGAITAGFHAGGELKWWDLPALCAGGGAGADLEGLTSLALGTGPAVRIALCDAVTWSFLGLSMAGWNAMISAALAGISLLAAKRPKDARAPRN
;
A
#
# COMPACT_ATOMS: atom_id res chain seq x y z
N MET A 1 -5.28 22.18 -16.73
CA MET A 1 -5.73 21.64 -15.42
C MET A 1 -7.06 20.87 -15.47
N ARG A 2 -8.16 21.40 -16.04
CA ARG A 2 -9.47 20.69 -16.06
C ARG A 2 -9.49 19.37 -16.85
N SER A 3 -8.64 19.21 -17.87
CA SER A 3 -8.54 17.93 -18.63
C SER A 3 -7.85 16.82 -17.85
N ALA A 4 -6.70 17.10 -17.24
CA ALA A 4 -5.95 16.11 -16.45
C ALA A 4 -6.78 15.60 -15.25
N TYR A 5 -7.44 16.50 -14.52
CA TYR A 5 -8.35 16.12 -13.43
C TYR A 5 -9.48 15.19 -13.89
N ARG A 6 -10.09 15.48 -15.05
CA ARG A 6 -11.17 14.64 -15.61
C ARG A 6 -10.67 13.27 -16.06
N LEU A 7 -9.48 13.20 -16.65
CA LEU A 7 -8.85 11.94 -17.04
C LEU A 7 -8.53 11.10 -15.80
N LEU A 8 -7.80 11.68 -14.84
CA LEU A 8 -7.39 11.05 -13.60
C LEU A 8 -8.57 10.47 -12.84
N THR A 9 -9.61 11.28 -12.58
CA THR A 9 -10.79 10.82 -11.83
C THR A 9 -11.70 9.90 -12.64
N ARG A 10 -11.62 9.90 -13.98
CA ARG A 10 -12.41 8.97 -14.82
C ARG A 10 -11.81 7.57 -14.82
N TRP A 11 -10.50 7.50 -14.86
CA TRP A 11 -9.72 6.26 -14.91
C TRP A 11 -8.98 5.98 -13.61
N TRP A 12 -9.50 6.51 -12.49
CA TRP A 12 -8.79 6.47 -11.22
C TRP A 12 -8.50 5.04 -10.77
N THR A 13 -9.44 4.10 -10.96
CA THR A 13 -9.22 2.70 -10.59
C THR A 13 -8.07 2.08 -11.39
N ALA A 14 -7.86 2.47 -12.65
CA ALA A 14 -6.74 1.97 -13.44
C ALA A 14 -5.40 2.52 -12.93
N PHE A 15 -5.36 3.83 -12.61
CA PHE A 15 -4.17 4.43 -11.99
C PHE A 15 -3.88 3.84 -10.61
N ALA A 16 -4.89 3.66 -9.77
CA ALA A 16 -4.77 3.05 -8.46
C ALA A 16 -4.27 1.60 -8.56
N LEU A 17 -4.76 0.83 -9.54
CA LEU A 17 -4.29 -0.53 -9.81
C LEU A 17 -2.79 -0.51 -10.18
N ALA A 18 -2.41 0.31 -11.15
CA ALA A 18 -1.02 0.40 -11.62
C ALA A 18 -0.07 0.82 -10.49
N ILE A 19 -0.44 1.83 -9.70
CA ILE A 19 0.39 2.30 -8.57
C ILE A 19 0.46 1.24 -7.48
N SER A 20 -0.64 0.54 -7.16
CA SER A 20 -0.62 -0.52 -6.14
C SER A 20 0.26 -1.69 -6.55
N LEU A 21 0.20 -2.10 -7.83
CA LEU A 21 1.10 -3.13 -8.37
C LEU A 21 2.56 -2.66 -8.38
N ALA A 22 2.82 -1.39 -8.69
CA ALA A 22 4.17 -0.83 -8.63
C ALA A 22 4.71 -0.82 -7.19
N MET A 23 3.90 -0.44 -6.20
CA MET A 23 4.28 -0.46 -4.78
C MET A 23 4.59 -1.89 -4.29
N LEU A 24 3.74 -2.86 -4.63
CA LEU A 24 4.00 -4.28 -4.32
C LEU A 24 5.24 -4.80 -5.03
N GLY A 25 5.41 -4.46 -6.31
CA GLY A 25 6.59 -4.81 -7.10
C GLY A 25 7.88 -4.25 -6.49
N ALA A 26 7.88 -2.98 -6.08
CA ALA A 26 9.00 -2.35 -5.40
C ALA A 26 9.31 -3.04 -4.06
N ALA A 27 8.29 -3.31 -3.24
CA ALA A 27 8.49 -4.00 -1.95
C ALA A 27 9.10 -5.40 -2.13
N HIS A 28 8.63 -6.15 -3.13
CA HIS A 28 9.16 -7.45 -3.50
C HIS A 28 10.55 -7.40 -4.13
N ALA A 29 10.87 -6.31 -4.85
CA ALA A 29 12.19 -6.09 -5.40
C ALA A 29 13.21 -5.78 -4.30
N PHE A 30 12.87 -4.93 -3.32
CA PHE A 30 13.71 -4.68 -2.15
C PHE A 30 13.97 -5.95 -1.33
N GLU A 31 12.95 -6.80 -1.19
CA GLU A 31 13.11 -8.08 -0.50
C GLU A 31 14.07 -9.03 -1.24
N ARG A 32 13.87 -9.24 -2.55
CA ARG A 32 14.65 -10.23 -3.31
C ARG A 32 16.02 -9.73 -3.77
N PHE A 33 16.12 -8.48 -4.20
CA PHE A 33 17.34 -7.93 -4.80
C PHE A 33 18.18 -7.11 -3.83
N ALA A 34 17.56 -6.43 -2.86
CA ALA A 34 18.30 -5.68 -1.84
C ALA A 34 18.48 -6.46 -0.53
N GLY A 35 17.93 -7.68 -0.42
CA GLY A 35 18.04 -8.54 0.76
C GLY A 35 17.39 -7.96 2.02
N LEU A 36 16.42 -7.06 1.84
CA LEU A 36 15.72 -6.38 2.94
C LEU A 36 14.50 -7.20 3.37
N SER A 37 14.69 -8.05 4.38
CA SER A 37 13.61 -8.85 4.95
C SER A 37 12.47 -7.95 5.47
N PRO A 38 11.20 -8.26 5.15
CA PRO A 38 10.08 -7.45 5.62
C PRO A 38 9.83 -7.68 7.11
N CYS A 39 9.56 -6.61 7.86
CA CYS A 39 9.03 -6.69 9.21
C CYS A 39 7.51 -6.94 9.19
N ASN A 40 6.92 -7.21 10.36
CA ASN A 40 5.48 -7.45 10.49
C ASN A 40 4.63 -6.28 9.96
N LEU A 41 4.98 -5.02 10.29
CA LEU A 41 4.25 -3.85 9.78
C LEU A 41 4.42 -3.66 8.28
N CYS A 42 5.57 -3.99 7.69
CA CYS A 42 5.75 -4.01 6.24
C CYS A 42 4.79 -4.99 5.56
N LEU A 43 4.59 -6.19 6.14
CA LEU A 43 3.64 -7.17 5.60
C LEU A 43 2.20 -6.66 5.68
N LYS A 44 1.80 -6.05 6.80
CA LYS A 44 0.47 -5.42 6.93
C LYS A 44 0.25 -4.29 5.94
N GLN A 45 1.27 -3.50 5.65
CA GLN A 45 1.21 -2.49 4.60
C GLN A 45 1.06 -3.09 3.19
N ARG A 46 1.65 -4.27 2.92
CA ARG A 46 1.43 -4.98 1.65
C ARG A 46 0.00 -5.52 1.52
N GLU A 47 -0.59 -6.01 2.60
CA GLU A 47 -2.00 -6.45 2.61
C GLU A 47 -2.95 -5.33 2.17
N VAL A 48 -2.69 -4.09 2.57
CA VAL A 48 -3.45 -2.91 2.11
C VAL A 48 -3.38 -2.77 0.59
N PHE A 49 -2.20 -2.86 -0.01
CA PHE A 49 -2.07 -2.77 -1.47
C PHE A 49 -2.66 -3.96 -2.20
N TRP A 50 -2.62 -5.17 -1.64
CA TRP A 50 -3.35 -6.32 -2.20
C TRP A 50 -4.87 -6.10 -2.19
N GLY A 51 -5.41 -5.55 -1.10
CA GLY A 51 -6.82 -5.13 -1.02
C GLY A 51 -7.16 -4.07 -2.08
N ALA A 52 -6.28 -3.08 -2.24
CA ALA A 52 -6.43 -2.05 -3.27
C ALA A 52 -6.38 -2.64 -4.69
N VAL A 53 -5.47 -3.59 -4.96
CA VAL A 53 -5.39 -4.31 -6.24
C VAL A 53 -6.71 -5.04 -6.52
N ALA A 54 -7.25 -5.77 -5.55
CA ALA A 54 -8.52 -6.50 -5.74
C ALA A 54 -9.67 -5.55 -6.12
N ILE A 55 -9.85 -4.47 -5.37
CA ILE A 55 -10.91 -3.47 -5.63
C ILE A 55 -10.69 -2.79 -6.98
N ALA A 56 -9.46 -2.33 -7.23
CA ALA A 56 -9.11 -1.56 -8.41
C ALA A 56 -9.16 -2.41 -9.69
N LEU A 57 -8.77 -3.68 -9.63
CA LEU A 57 -8.85 -4.62 -10.73
C LEU A 57 -10.30 -4.87 -11.14
N VAL A 58 -11.16 -5.26 -10.19
CA VAL A 58 -12.58 -5.52 -10.46
C VAL A 58 -13.25 -4.28 -11.04
N ALA A 59 -13.02 -3.11 -10.44
CA ALA A 59 -13.62 -1.86 -10.90
C ALA A 59 -13.10 -1.42 -12.28
N THR A 60 -11.83 -1.69 -12.58
CA THR A 60 -11.23 -1.37 -13.89
C THR A 60 -11.73 -2.31 -14.98
N LEU A 61 -11.81 -3.61 -14.71
CA LEU A 61 -12.41 -4.58 -15.63
C LEU A 61 -13.88 -4.22 -15.93
N TRP A 62 -14.65 -3.86 -14.91
CA TRP A 62 -16.01 -3.35 -15.08
C TRP A 62 -16.05 -2.10 -15.97
N ALA A 63 -15.14 -1.15 -15.77
CA ALA A 63 -15.06 0.06 -16.58
C ALA A 63 -14.72 -0.26 -18.05
N ILE A 64 -13.86 -1.24 -18.32
CA ILE A 64 -13.52 -1.69 -19.68
C ILE A 64 -14.74 -2.34 -20.36
N ILE A 65 -15.38 -3.30 -19.68
CA ILE A 65 -16.55 -4.04 -20.22
C ILE A 65 -17.73 -3.09 -20.48
N SER A 66 -17.95 -2.11 -19.59
CA SER A 66 -19.00 -1.09 -19.75
C SER A 66 -18.64 0.04 -20.71
N GLN A 67 -17.54 -0.10 -21.47
CA GLN A 67 -17.01 0.91 -22.41
C GLN A 67 -16.81 2.30 -21.76
N SER A 68 -16.51 2.33 -20.47
CA SER A 68 -16.29 3.56 -19.69
C SER A 68 -17.44 4.57 -19.77
N ARG A 69 -18.68 4.13 -20.08
CA ARG A 69 -19.85 5.03 -20.24
C ARG A 69 -20.16 5.82 -18.97
N ARG A 70 -19.84 5.25 -17.80
CA ARG A 70 -20.09 5.85 -16.48
C ARG A 70 -18.82 6.30 -15.76
N GLY A 71 -17.64 6.06 -16.33
CA GLY A 71 -16.33 6.28 -15.68
C GLY A 71 -16.11 5.40 -14.44
N THR A 72 -15.15 5.78 -13.59
CA THR A 72 -14.86 5.11 -12.31
C THR A 72 -16.12 4.98 -11.44
N PRO A 73 -16.47 3.77 -10.95
CA PRO A 73 -17.57 3.60 -10.01
C PRO A 73 -17.31 4.35 -8.70
N ARG A 74 -18.27 5.17 -8.24
CA ARG A 74 -18.14 5.93 -6.97
C ARG A 74 -17.86 5.03 -5.79
N ILE A 75 -18.52 3.88 -5.73
CA ILE A 75 -18.35 2.93 -4.63
C ILE A 75 -16.93 2.37 -4.62
N ALA A 76 -16.37 2.02 -5.77
CA ALA A 76 -14.99 1.56 -5.88
C ALA A 76 -14.00 2.65 -5.48
N ALA A 77 -14.20 3.90 -5.92
CA ALA A 77 -13.37 5.03 -5.50
C ALA A 77 -13.45 5.28 -3.98
N PHE A 78 -14.62 5.13 -3.37
CA PHE A 78 -14.77 5.27 -1.92
C PHE A 78 -14.12 4.11 -1.15
N LEU A 79 -14.24 2.87 -1.64
CA LEU A 79 -13.56 1.73 -1.06
C LEU A 79 -12.03 1.88 -1.16
N LEU A 80 -11.51 2.36 -2.29
CA LEU A 80 -10.10 2.70 -2.43
C LEU A 80 -9.67 3.81 -1.47
N PHE A 81 -10.50 4.83 -1.25
CA PHE A 81 -10.24 5.84 -0.23
C PHE A 81 -10.10 5.21 1.16
N ALA A 82 -11.04 4.33 1.56
CA ALA A 82 -10.98 3.67 2.86
C ALA A 82 -9.71 2.81 2.99
N VAL A 83 -9.37 2.02 1.97
CA VAL A 83 -8.18 1.15 1.97
C VAL A 83 -6.89 1.98 2.04
N PHE A 84 -6.73 3.00 1.20
CA PHE A 84 -5.53 3.83 1.23
C PHE A 84 -5.44 4.72 2.47
N ALA A 85 -6.57 5.13 3.05
CA ALA A 85 -6.58 5.82 4.34
C ALA A 85 -6.06 4.90 5.46
N THR A 86 -6.51 3.64 5.49
CA THR A 86 -5.95 2.61 6.38
C THR A 86 -4.44 2.45 6.14
N GLY A 87 -4.01 2.36 4.88
CA GLY A 87 -2.59 2.32 4.52
C GLY A 87 -1.79 3.50 5.05
N ALA A 88 -2.29 4.72 4.89
CA ALA A 88 -1.65 5.93 5.36
C ALA A 88 -1.52 5.94 6.89
N ILE A 89 -2.56 5.52 7.61
CA ILE A 89 -2.56 5.43 9.08
C ILE A 89 -1.56 4.37 9.55
N THR A 90 -1.62 3.16 8.98
CA THR A 90 -0.71 2.07 9.36
C THR A 90 0.74 2.39 9.03
N ALA A 91 1.00 3.02 7.88
CA ALA A 91 2.35 3.43 7.50
C ALA A 91 2.85 4.63 8.31
N GLY A 92 1.99 5.59 8.65
CA GLY A 92 2.30 6.67 9.57
C GLY A 92 2.62 6.16 10.97
N PHE A 93 1.85 5.17 11.45
CA PHE A 93 2.11 4.49 12.72
C PHE A 93 3.49 3.81 12.74
N HIS A 94 3.84 3.12 11.66
CA HIS A 94 5.16 2.49 11.50
C HIS A 94 6.28 3.53 11.47
N ALA A 95 6.16 4.57 10.64
CA ALA A 95 7.17 5.62 10.52
C ALA A 95 7.37 6.40 11.82
N GLY A 96 6.32 6.71 12.57
CA GLY A 96 6.49 7.36 13.87
C GLY A 96 7.13 6.46 14.93
N GLY A 97 6.96 5.13 14.84
CA GLY A 97 7.71 4.18 15.65
C GLY A 97 9.20 4.15 15.32
N GLU A 98 9.55 4.23 14.02
CA GLU A 98 10.94 4.39 13.58
C GLU A 98 11.54 5.73 14.05
N LEU A 99 10.74 6.81 14.05
CA LEU A 99 11.12 8.14 14.54
C LEU A 99 11.09 8.27 16.08
N LYS A 100 10.74 7.19 16.80
CA LYS A 100 10.64 7.16 18.26
C LYS A 100 9.65 8.19 18.83
N TRP A 101 8.59 8.50 18.07
CA TRP A 101 7.47 9.30 18.58
C TRP A 101 6.60 8.51 19.57
N TRP A 102 6.58 7.18 19.42
CA TRP A 102 5.91 6.25 20.32
C TRP A 102 6.59 4.88 20.26
N ASP A 103 6.34 4.08 21.28
CA ASP A 103 6.73 2.68 21.29
C ASP A 103 5.80 1.85 20.41
N LEU A 104 6.38 0.97 19.60
CA LEU A 104 5.61 -0.02 18.87
C LEU A 104 5.21 -1.19 19.80
N PRO A 105 4.10 -1.90 19.52
CA PRO A 105 3.68 -3.03 20.34
C PRO A 105 4.79 -4.08 20.44
N ALA A 106 4.81 -4.87 21.52
CA ALA A 106 5.82 -5.92 21.72
C ALA A 106 5.91 -6.92 20.54
N LEU A 107 4.81 -7.16 19.82
CA LEU A 107 4.77 -7.96 18.58
C LEU A 107 5.65 -7.40 17.44
N CYS A 108 5.98 -6.11 17.50
CA CYS A 108 6.81 -5.38 16.54
C CYS A 108 8.25 -5.18 17.02
N ALA A 109 8.49 -5.30 18.33
CA ALA A 109 9.79 -5.28 18.98
C ALA A 109 10.27 -6.73 19.19
N GLY A 110 10.94 -7.30 18.18
CA GLY A 110 11.74 -8.53 18.27
C GLY A 110 11.18 -9.66 19.12
N GLY A 111 10.38 -10.56 18.52
CA GLY A 111 10.21 -11.92 19.05
C GLY A 111 8.79 -12.45 19.29
N GLY A 112 7.74 -11.89 18.69
CA GLY A 112 6.37 -12.39 18.93
C GLY A 112 5.57 -12.68 17.65
N ALA A 113 5.30 -13.97 17.41
CA ALA A 113 4.18 -14.47 16.58
C ALA A 113 4.33 -14.48 15.04
N GLY A 114 5.45 -14.98 14.53
CA GLY A 114 5.53 -15.36 13.10
C GLY A 114 6.67 -16.31 12.74
N ALA A 115 7.41 -16.78 13.73
CA ALA A 115 8.51 -17.67 13.50
C ALA A 115 7.95 -19.09 13.35
N ASP A 116 8.00 -19.61 12.13
CA ASP A 116 7.80 -21.03 11.88
C ASP A 116 8.70 -21.82 12.82
N LEU A 117 8.09 -22.74 13.59
CA LEU A 117 8.80 -23.51 14.60
C LEU A 117 9.89 -24.36 13.96
N GLU A 118 9.69 -24.78 12.71
CA GLU A 118 10.66 -25.53 11.91
C GLU A 118 11.84 -24.64 11.46
N GLY A 119 11.57 -23.40 11.03
CA GLY A 119 12.57 -22.36 10.79
C GLY A 119 13.39 -21.97 12.04
N LEU A 120 12.76 -21.90 13.22
CA LEU A 120 13.47 -21.67 14.49
C LEU A 120 14.32 -22.87 14.91
N THR A 121 13.79 -24.08 14.72
CA THR A 121 14.48 -25.33 15.07
C THR A 121 15.70 -25.53 14.18
N SER A 122 15.57 -25.32 12.87
CA SER A 122 16.70 -25.39 11.94
C SER A 122 17.74 -24.29 12.21
N LEU A 123 17.32 -23.08 12.61
CA LEU A 123 18.24 -22.03 13.05
C LEU A 123 18.98 -22.39 14.35
N ALA A 124 18.27 -22.94 15.35
CA ALA A 124 18.84 -23.36 16.63
C ALA A 124 19.82 -24.53 16.48
N LEU A 125 19.56 -25.42 15.52
CA LEU A 125 20.42 -26.56 15.18
C LEU A 125 21.55 -26.19 14.20
N GLY A 126 21.60 -24.94 13.71
CA GLY A 126 22.59 -24.49 12.72
C GLY A 126 22.43 -25.12 11.34
N THR A 127 21.28 -25.74 11.05
CA THR A 127 20.98 -26.44 9.79
C THR A 127 20.14 -25.60 8.84
N GLY A 128 19.54 -24.51 9.33
CA GLY A 128 18.70 -23.58 8.57
C GLY A 128 19.43 -22.28 8.19
N PRO A 129 18.99 -21.58 7.13
CA PRO A 129 19.49 -20.25 6.82
C PRO A 129 19.20 -19.29 7.98
N ALA A 130 20.13 -18.37 8.25
CA ALA A 130 19.96 -17.36 9.30
C ALA A 130 18.70 -16.53 9.05
N VAL A 131 17.62 -16.79 9.81
CA VAL A 131 16.38 -16.01 9.72
C VAL A 131 16.66 -14.62 10.29
N ARG A 132 16.83 -13.63 9.40
CA ARG A 132 17.00 -12.23 9.79
C ARG A 132 15.64 -11.68 10.18
N ILE A 133 15.35 -11.70 11.49
CA ILE A 133 14.14 -11.10 12.04
C ILE A 133 14.26 -9.58 11.89
N ALA A 134 13.48 -9.00 10.97
CA ALA A 134 13.43 -7.56 10.78
C ALA A 134 12.53 -6.91 11.83
N LEU A 135 13.10 -5.98 12.60
CA LEU A 135 12.39 -5.20 13.61
C LEU A 135 11.58 -4.09 12.94
N CYS A 136 10.38 -3.80 13.45
CA CYS A 136 9.54 -2.75 12.85
C CYS A 136 9.95 -1.33 13.28
N ASP A 137 10.76 -1.18 14.31
CA ASP A 137 11.18 0.13 14.83
C ASP A 137 12.55 0.56 14.30
N ALA A 138 13.16 -0.26 13.43
CA ALA A 138 14.46 -0.03 12.84
C ALA A 138 14.34 0.39 11.38
N VAL A 139 14.92 1.53 11.04
CA VAL A 139 15.00 2.01 9.65
C VAL A 139 16.02 1.16 8.90
N THR A 140 15.54 0.27 8.01
CA THR A 140 16.40 -0.60 7.19
C THR A 140 16.84 0.05 5.88
N TRP A 141 16.10 1.05 5.43
CA TRP A 141 16.41 1.83 4.24
C TRP A 141 15.75 3.20 4.32
N SER A 142 16.41 4.21 3.78
CA SER A 142 15.87 5.56 3.65
C SER A 142 16.27 6.19 2.32
N PHE A 143 15.44 7.14 1.87
CA PHE A 143 15.68 7.95 0.69
C PHE A 143 15.13 9.36 0.91
N LEU A 144 15.92 10.38 0.60
CA LEU A 144 15.60 11.80 0.84
C LEU A 144 15.14 12.08 2.28
N GLY A 145 15.75 11.41 3.26
CA GLY A 145 15.46 11.61 4.69
C GLY A 145 14.20 10.90 5.19
N LEU A 146 13.51 10.12 4.36
CA LEU A 146 12.35 9.32 4.76
C LEU A 146 12.65 7.83 4.66
N SER A 147 12.20 7.08 5.65
CA SER A 147 12.21 5.61 5.62
C SER A 147 11.25 5.06 4.57
N MET A 148 11.33 3.75 4.29
CA MET A 148 10.31 3.08 3.47
C MET A 148 8.90 3.29 4.01
N ALA A 149 8.72 3.20 5.34
CA ALA A 149 7.43 3.43 5.97
C ALA A 149 6.96 4.87 5.78
N GLY A 150 7.86 5.85 5.90
CA GLY A 150 7.56 7.26 5.65
C GLY A 150 7.11 7.52 4.21
N TRP A 151 7.83 6.98 3.23
CA TRP A 151 7.42 7.06 1.81
C TRP A 151 6.06 6.41 1.58
N ASN A 152 5.82 5.25 2.17
CA ASN A 152 4.53 4.59 2.03
C ASN A 152 3.38 5.39 2.65
N ALA A 153 3.60 6.03 3.81
CA ALA A 153 2.62 6.88 4.44
C ALA A 153 2.21 8.06 3.54
N MET A 154 3.19 8.74 2.94
CA MET A 154 2.93 9.85 2.02
C MET A 154 2.19 9.39 0.75
N ILE A 155 2.64 8.30 0.14
CA ILE A 155 2.03 7.77 -1.09
C ILE A 155 0.59 7.34 -0.80
N SER A 156 0.37 6.59 0.27
CA SER A 156 -0.97 6.15 0.67
C SER A 156 -1.90 7.32 1.00
N ALA A 157 -1.39 8.38 1.66
CA ALA A 157 -2.18 9.60 1.92
C ALA A 157 -2.58 10.31 0.62
N ALA A 158 -1.65 10.42 -0.35
CA ALA A 158 -1.94 11.00 -1.66
C ALA A 158 -2.99 10.17 -2.43
N LEU A 159 -2.85 8.84 -2.43
CA LEU A 159 -3.81 7.93 -3.07
C LEU A 159 -5.18 7.98 -2.41
N ALA A 160 -5.25 8.11 -1.09
CA ALA A 160 -6.50 8.31 -0.37
C ALA A 160 -7.17 9.63 -0.79
N GLY A 161 -6.41 10.73 -0.83
CA GLY A 161 -6.90 12.04 -1.27
C GLY A 161 -7.49 12.00 -2.69
N ILE A 162 -6.78 11.40 -3.65
CA ILE A 162 -7.26 11.30 -5.03
C ILE A 162 -8.48 10.37 -5.12
N SER A 163 -8.51 9.28 -4.35
CA SER A 163 -9.67 8.39 -4.28
C SER A 163 -10.92 9.10 -3.78
N LEU A 164 -10.78 9.95 -2.76
CA LEU A 164 -11.87 10.76 -2.24
C LEU A 164 -12.36 11.79 -3.28
N LEU A 165 -11.44 12.44 -4.00
CA LEU A 165 -11.79 13.34 -5.11
C LEU A 165 -12.54 12.62 -6.23
N ALA A 166 -12.11 11.41 -6.60
CA ALA A 166 -12.79 10.58 -7.59
C ALA A 166 -14.20 10.15 -7.12
N ALA A 167 -14.35 9.80 -5.84
CA ALA A 167 -15.64 9.44 -5.25
C ALA A 167 -16.63 10.62 -5.24
N LYS A 168 -16.15 11.83 -4.92
CA LYS A 168 -16.94 13.06 -4.84
C LYS A 168 -17.21 13.74 -6.18
N ARG A 169 -16.75 13.19 -7.31
CA ARG A 169 -16.94 13.80 -8.64
C ARG A 169 -18.44 13.99 -8.98
N PRO A 170 -18.89 15.21 -9.38
CA PRO A 170 -20.26 15.49 -9.82
C PRO A 170 -20.73 14.60 -10.98
N LYS A 171 -22.05 14.32 -11.07
CA LYS A 171 -22.61 13.47 -12.14
C LYS A 171 -22.46 14.11 -13.52
N ASP A 172 -22.50 15.44 -13.62
CA ASP A 172 -22.52 16.18 -14.89
C ASP A 172 -21.15 16.21 -15.59
N ALA A 173 -20.08 15.93 -14.84
CA ALA A 173 -18.75 15.74 -15.42
C ALA A 173 -18.58 14.38 -16.12
N ARG A 174 -19.62 13.52 -16.18
CA ARG A 174 -19.57 12.16 -16.74
C ARG A 174 -20.06 12.05 -18.17
N ALA A 175 -20.88 12.99 -18.63
CA ALA A 175 -21.41 12.95 -19.98
C ALA A 175 -20.29 13.30 -20.98
N PRO A 176 -20.09 12.54 -22.07
CA PRO A 176 -19.39 13.07 -23.22
C PRO A 176 -20.15 14.34 -23.66
N ARG A 177 -19.44 15.43 -23.88
CA ARG A 177 -20.00 16.49 -24.73
C ARG A 177 -20.02 15.89 -26.13
N ASN A 178 -21.23 15.70 -26.65
CA ASN A 178 -21.47 15.37 -28.05
C ASN A 178 -20.77 16.37 -28.95
#